data_AF-A0A484C5S0-F1
#
_entry.id   AF-A0A484C5S0-F1
#
_cell.length_a   1.000
_cell.length_b   1.000
_cell.length_c   1.000
_cell.angle_alpha   90.00
_cell.angle_beta   90.00
_cell.angle_gamma   90.00
#
_symmetry.space_group_name_H-M   'P 1'
#
loop_
_entity.id
_entity.type
_entity.pdbx_description
1 polymer ?
#
loop_
_entity_poly.entity_id
_entity_poly.type
_entity_poly.pdbx_seq_one_letter_code
_entity_poly.pdbx_strand_id
1 'polypeptide(L)'
;MSGTKDEERKGSSSEWRDAFWNPRTHELLGRTASSWGLILLFYLVFYLFLAGMFVLTMYIMLLTLDDYKPTWQDRLSTPGMMIRPKGDQLEIAFSVSETESWDGFIQNLNTFLSPYNDSYQVQMNDNCAPDQFFIQEDSGEVRNNPKRSCQFNRTMLEECSGISDRFYGYSRGQPCVLIKLNRYVPSIP
;
A
#
# COMPACT_ATOMS: atom_id res chain seq x y z
N MET A 1 -23.59 -62.40 0.75
CA MET A 1 -22.30 -61.69 0.68
C MET A 1 -22.53 -60.21 0.98
N SER A 2 -22.64 -59.82 2.25
CA SER A 2 -22.77 -58.40 2.63
C SER A 2 -22.09 -58.09 3.98
N GLY A 3 -21.80 -59.10 4.82
CA GLY A 3 -21.19 -58.89 6.13
C GLY A 3 -19.68 -58.58 6.13
N THR A 4 -18.94 -59.00 5.11
CA THR A 4 -17.46 -58.89 5.11
C THR A 4 -16.95 -57.47 4.80
N LYS A 5 -17.68 -56.69 4.00
CA LYS A 5 -17.29 -55.30 3.66
C LYS A 5 -17.52 -54.30 4.80
N ASP A 6 -18.50 -54.57 5.67
CA ASP A 6 -18.81 -53.68 6.80
C ASP A 6 -17.86 -53.89 7.99
N GLU A 7 -17.30 -55.09 8.16
CA GLU A 7 -16.28 -55.37 9.19
C GLU A 7 -14.91 -54.77 8.83
N GLU A 8 -14.44 -54.87 7.59
CA GLU A 8 -13.18 -54.24 7.17
C GLU A 8 -13.23 -52.70 7.28
N ARG A 9 -14.37 -52.09 6.96
CA ARG A 9 -14.56 -50.63 7.09
C ARG A 9 -14.63 -50.17 8.55
N LYS A 10 -15.16 -51.00 9.46
CA LYS A 10 -15.16 -50.78 10.91
C LYS A 10 -13.77 -50.99 11.53
N GLY A 11 -13.00 -51.98 11.07
CA GLY A 11 -11.63 -52.22 11.52
C GLY A 11 -10.69 -51.07 11.17
N SER A 12 -10.70 -50.64 9.91
CA SER A 12 -9.87 -49.51 9.46
C SER A 12 -10.25 -48.19 10.15
N SER A 13 -11.55 -47.89 10.28
CA SER A 13 -11.97 -46.66 10.99
C SER A 13 -11.70 -46.71 12.51
N SER A 14 -11.64 -47.89 13.12
CA SER A 14 -11.22 -48.06 14.52
C SER A 14 -9.72 -47.80 14.68
N GLU A 15 -8.86 -48.37 13.83
CA GLU A 15 -7.40 -48.18 13.91
C GLU A 15 -6.99 -46.72 13.72
N TRP A 16 -7.61 -45.99 12.79
CA TRP A 16 -7.37 -44.55 12.60
C TRP A 16 -7.85 -43.72 13.79
N ARG A 17 -8.97 -44.11 14.41
CA ARG A 17 -9.48 -43.45 15.62
C ARG A 17 -8.61 -43.74 16.83
N ASP A 18 -8.14 -44.97 17.00
CA ASP A 18 -7.27 -45.40 18.08
C ASP A 18 -5.85 -44.81 17.93
N ALA A 19 -5.37 -44.59 16.69
CA ALA A 19 -4.13 -43.85 16.41
C ALA A 19 -4.23 -42.35 16.74
N PHE A 20 -5.42 -41.76 16.59
CA PHE A 20 -5.67 -40.36 16.92
C PHE A 20 -5.90 -40.15 18.43
N TRP A 21 -6.71 -41.01 19.05
CA TRP A 21 -7.10 -40.93 20.46
C TRP A 21 -7.28 -42.33 21.05
N ASN A 22 -6.46 -42.67 22.04
CA ASN A 22 -6.63 -43.91 22.80
C ASN A 22 -7.37 -43.64 24.11
N PRO A 23 -8.68 -43.99 24.21
CA PRO A 23 -9.48 -43.71 25.40
C PRO A 23 -9.07 -44.54 26.63
N ARG A 24 -8.27 -45.61 26.47
CA ARG A 24 -7.82 -46.44 27.60
C ARG A 24 -6.59 -45.88 28.31
N THR A 25 -5.67 -45.27 27.56
CA THR A 25 -4.42 -44.69 28.09
C THR A 25 -4.47 -43.16 28.17
N HIS A 26 -5.55 -42.53 27.69
CA HIS A 26 -5.71 -41.07 27.59
C HIS A 26 -4.54 -40.42 26.80
N GLU A 27 -4.13 -41.08 25.72
CA GLU A 27 -3.06 -40.61 24.83
C GLU A 27 -3.65 -40.06 23.54
N LEU A 28 -3.16 -38.88 23.14
CA LEU A 28 -3.52 -38.22 21.89
C LEU A 28 -2.30 -38.28 20.97
N LEU A 29 -2.45 -38.85 19.76
CA LEU A 29 -1.36 -39.05 18.80
C LEU A 29 -0.09 -39.68 19.44
N GLY A 30 -0.29 -40.68 20.31
CA GLY A 30 0.80 -41.43 20.93
C GLY A 30 1.54 -40.73 22.07
N ARG A 31 1.00 -39.63 22.63
CA ARG A 31 1.54 -38.98 23.84
C ARG A 31 0.45 -38.68 24.86
N THR A 32 0.78 -38.79 26.14
CA THR A 32 -0.11 -38.42 27.25
C THR A 32 -0.34 -36.90 27.28
N ALA A 33 -1.52 -36.45 27.74
CA ALA A 33 -1.86 -35.03 27.84
C ALA A 33 -0.83 -34.18 28.62
N SER A 34 -0.17 -34.77 29.63
CA SER A 34 0.91 -34.12 30.39
C SER A 34 2.15 -33.82 29.51
N SER A 35 2.54 -34.75 28.63
CA SER A 35 3.64 -34.54 27.69
C SER A 35 3.30 -33.48 26.65
N TRP A 36 2.09 -33.50 26.11
CA TRP A 36 1.58 -32.46 25.22
C TRP A 36 1.62 -31.07 25.86
N GLY A 37 1.17 -30.94 27.11
CA GLY A 37 1.25 -29.69 27.86
C GLY A 37 2.69 -29.18 28.03
N LEU A 38 3.64 -30.06 28.36
CA LEU A 38 5.06 -29.71 28.48
C LEU A 38 5.67 -29.27 27.14
N ILE A 39 5.34 -29.95 26.04
CA ILE A 39 5.83 -29.61 24.70
C ILE A 39 5.27 -28.26 24.27
N LEU A 40 3.97 -28.04 24.44
CA LEU A 40 3.32 -26.77 24.09
C LEU A 40 3.87 -25.63 24.94
N LEU A 41 4.08 -25.83 26.23
CA LEU A 41 4.69 -24.84 27.11
C LEU A 41 6.13 -24.52 26.68
N PHE A 42 6.92 -25.54 26.34
CA PHE A 42 8.27 -25.36 25.83
C PHE A 42 8.28 -24.52 24.54
N TYR A 43 7.45 -24.87 23.55
CA TYR A 43 7.37 -24.12 22.30
C TYR A 43 6.82 -22.71 22.51
N LEU A 44 5.87 -22.52 23.42
CA LEU A 44 5.34 -21.20 23.76
C LEU A 44 6.47 -20.30 24.28
N VAL A 45 7.21 -20.76 25.30
CA VAL A 45 8.32 -19.97 25.88
C VAL A 45 9.44 -19.75 24.86
N PHE A 46 9.78 -20.78 24.10
CA PHE A 46 10.82 -20.71 23.06
C PHE A 46 10.46 -19.68 21.98
N TYR A 47 9.24 -19.73 21.43
CA TYR A 47 8.81 -18.79 20.40
C TYR A 47 8.62 -17.37 20.93
N LEU A 48 8.21 -17.20 22.20
CA LEU A 48 8.19 -15.86 22.83
C LEU A 48 9.58 -15.25 22.92
N PHE A 49 10.59 -16.05 23.33
CA PHE A 49 11.97 -15.58 23.38
C PHE A 49 12.51 -15.24 21.98
N LEU A 50 12.26 -16.10 21.00
CA LEU A 50 12.67 -15.88 19.61
C LEU A 50 12.00 -14.63 19.02
N ALA A 51 10.69 -14.46 19.23
CA ALA A 51 9.95 -13.27 18.81
C ALA A 51 10.50 -12.01 19.51
N GLY A 52 10.83 -12.10 20.80
CA GLY A 52 11.46 -11.01 21.55
C GLY A 52 12.80 -10.57 20.95
N MET A 53 13.68 -11.53 20.61
CA MET A 53 14.94 -11.20 19.93
C MET A 53 14.71 -10.59 18.54
N PHE A 54 13.74 -11.09 17.78
CA PHE A 54 13.40 -10.53 16.48
C PHE A 54 12.90 -9.08 16.60
N VAL A 55 11.97 -8.81 17.52
CA VAL A 55 11.47 -7.46 17.79
C VAL A 55 12.59 -6.53 18.23
N LEU A 56 13.50 -6.99 19.10
CA LEU A 56 14.65 -6.19 19.54
C LEU A 56 15.57 -5.82 18.38
N THR A 57 15.90 -6.77 17.50
CA THR A 57 16.75 -6.50 16.34
C THR A 57 16.08 -5.55 15.33
N MET A 58 14.77 -5.71 15.09
CA MET A 58 14.00 -4.76 14.29
C MET A 58 13.95 -3.36 14.93
N TYR A 59 13.78 -3.28 16.25
CA TYR A 59 13.77 -2.01 16.97
C TYR A 59 15.11 -1.27 16.86
N ILE A 60 16.23 -1.97 17.06
CA ILE A 60 17.57 -1.37 16.91
C ILE A 60 17.77 -0.88 15.46
N MET A 61 17.35 -1.64 14.46
CA MET A 61 17.41 -1.21 13.07
C MET A 61 16.60 0.07 12.84
N LEU A 62 15.38 0.17 13.37
CA LEU A 62 14.55 1.39 13.24
C LEU A 62 15.19 2.62 13.88
N LEU A 63 15.93 2.47 14.99
CA LEU A 63 16.66 3.58 15.61
C LEU A 63 17.81 4.13 14.74
N THR A 64 18.28 3.37 13.74
CA THR A 64 19.33 3.82 12.80
C THR A 64 18.78 4.54 11.57
N LEU A 65 17.46 4.59 11.40
CA LEU A 65 16.82 5.22 10.25
C LEU A 65 16.43 6.67 10.56
N ASP A 66 16.55 7.54 9.55
CA ASP A 66 16.02 8.92 9.59
C ASP A 66 14.59 8.91 9.03
N ASP A 67 13.65 9.52 9.76
CA ASP A 67 12.22 9.55 9.39
C ASP A 67 11.92 10.37 8.12
N TYR A 68 12.85 11.21 7.66
CA TYR A 68 12.63 12.17 6.57
C TYR A 68 13.48 11.87 5.32
N LYS A 69 14.58 11.12 5.45
CA LYS A 69 15.45 10.77 4.33
C LYS A 69 15.76 9.27 4.33
N PRO A 70 15.45 8.54 3.24
CA PRO A 70 15.85 7.15 3.13
C PRO A 70 17.36 7.03 2.96
N THR A 71 17.94 6.02 3.63
CA THR A 71 19.38 5.76 3.67
C THR A 71 19.98 5.47 2.29
N TRP A 72 19.26 4.71 1.45
CA TRP A 72 19.71 4.29 0.12
C TRP A 72 18.66 4.65 -0.93
N GLN A 73 19.12 5.22 -2.06
CA GLN A 73 18.27 5.70 -3.17
C GLN A 73 18.82 5.35 -4.55
N ASP A 74 19.80 4.46 -4.60
CA ASP A 74 20.44 3.95 -5.81
C ASP A 74 19.44 3.37 -6.82
N ARG A 75 18.34 2.78 -6.33
CA ARG A 75 17.26 2.22 -7.16
C ARG A 75 16.28 3.23 -7.74
N LEU A 76 16.38 4.51 -7.38
CA LEU A 76 15.45 5.58 -7.77
C LEU A 76 16.11 6.71 -8.55
N SER A 77 17.24 6.42 -9.21
CA SER A 77 18.05 7.42 -9.95
C SER A 77 17.31 8.12 -11.08
N THR A 78 16.38 7.44 -11.76
CA THR A 78 15.54 8.03 -12.81
C THR A 78 14.10 8.15 -12.33
N PRO A 79 13.53 9.37 -12.23
CA PRO A 79 12.15 9.53 -11.81
C PRO A 79 11.20 8.90 -12.85
N GLY A 80 10.30 8.05 -12.38
CA GLY A 80 9.23 7.52 -13.21
C GLY A 80 8.21 8.59 -13.60
N MET A 81 7.51 8.34 -14.70
CA MET A 81 6.40 9.17 -15.18
C MET A 81 5.10 8.35 -15.11
N MET A 82 4.01 9.00 -14.71
CA MET A 82 2.68 8.40 -14.68
C MET A 82 1.67 9.33 -15.36
N ILE A 83 0.68 8.75 -16.02
CA ILE A 83 -0.44 9.48 -16.60
C ILE A 83 -1.67 9.41 -15.69
N ARG A 84 -2.53 10.43 -15.78
CA ARG A 84 -3.87 10.46 -15.19
C ARG A 84 -4.89 10.90 -16.25
N PRO A 85 -6.06 10.24 -16.34
CA PRO A 85 -6.53 9.13 -15.51
C PRO A 85 -5.81 7.81 -15.83
N LYS A 86 -5.92 6.83 -14.92
CA LYS A 86 -5.32 5.50 -15.12
C LYS A 86 -6.32 4.63 -15.89
N GLY A 87 -5.97 4.29 -17.13
CA GLY A 87 -6.67 3.28 -17.92
C GLY A 87 -6.23 1.85 -17.58
N ASP A 88 -6.96 0.85 -18.07
CA ASP A 88 -6.52 -0.54 -17.98
C ASP A 88 -5.33 -0.74 -18.92
N GLN A 89 -4.24 -1.31 -18.41
CA GLN A 89 -2.97 -1.46 -19.15
C GLN A 89 -2.45 -0.17 -19.83
N LEU A 90 -2.75 1.01 -19.27
CA LEU A 90 -2.45 2.35 -19.83
C LEU A 90 -3.25 2.72 -21.10
N GLU A 91 -4.25 1.93 -21.48
CA GLU A 91 -5.17 2.24 -22.56
C GLU A 91 -6.41 2.97 -22.05
N ILE A 92 -6.74 4.10 -22.68
CA ILE A 92 -7.95 4.88 -22.37
C ILE A 92 -8.92 4.66 -23.54
N ALA A 93 -9.73 3.62 -23.42
CA ALA A 93 -10.80 3.32 -24.37
C ALA A 93 -12.14 3.84 -23.82
N PHE A 94 -12.82 4.70 -24.58
CA PHE A 94 -14.13 5.23 -24.23
C PHE A 94 -14.92 5.51 -25.51
N SER A 95 -16.24 5.62 -25.37
CA SER A 95 -17.11 6.04 -26.46
C SER A 95 -17.64 7.44 -26.18
N VAL A 96 -17.53 8.33 -27.17
CA VAL A 96 -18.02 9.72 -27.05
C VAL A 96 -19.54 9.75 -26.86
N SER A 97 -20.27 8.79 -27.46
CA SER A 97 -21.73 8.74 -27.38
C SER A 97 -22.25 8.21 -26.04
N GLU A 98 -21.44 7.45 -25.30
CA GLU A 98 -21.84 6.79 -24.06
C GLU A 98 -21.16 7.47 -22.86
N THR A 99 -21.91 8.29 -22.15
CA THR A 99 -21.39 9.09 -21.04
C THR A 99 -20.89 8.25 -19.87
N GLU A 100 -21.49 7.08 -19.65
CA GLU A 100 -21.09 6.14 -18.59
C GLU A 100 -19.68 5.59 -18.82
N SER A 101 -19.23 5.49 -20.08
CA SER A 101 -17.93 4.93 -20.43
C SER A 101 -16.75 5.78 -19.91
N TRP A 102 -16.94 7.10 -19.78
CA TRP A 102 -15.90 8.03 -19.35
C TRP A 102 -16.17 8.74 -18.03
N ASP A 103 -17.35 8.57 -17.43
CA ASP A 103 -17.70 9.22 -16.16
C ASP A 103 -16.70 8.83 -15.05
N GLY A 104 -16.28 7.55 -15.01
CA GLY A 104 -15.25 7.09 -14.07
C GLY A 104 -13.90 7.82 -14.24
N PHE A 105 -13.51 8.16 -15.47
CA PHE A 105 -12.28 8.92 -15.73
C PHE A 105 -12.37 10.36 -15.20
N ILE A 106 -13.52 11.00 -15.36
CA ILE A 106 -13.77 12.34 -14.86
C ILE A 106 -13.77 12.37 -13.33
N GLN A 107 -14.46 11.44 -12.69
CA GLN A 107 -14.48 11.35 -11.23
C GLN A 107 -13.06 11.15 -10.67
N ASN A 108 -12.25 10.32 -11.33
CA ASN A 108 -10.84 10.14 -10.98
C ASN A 108 -10.02 11.42 -11.14
N LEU A 109 -10.21 12.18 -12.22
CA LEU A 109 -9.53 13.47 -12.45
C LEU A 109 -9.96 14.52 -11.43
N ASN A 110 -11.25 14.65 -11.15
CA ASN A 110 -11.77 15.58 -10.13
C ASN A 110 -11.25 15.25 -8.74
N THR A 111 -11.23 13.98 -8.37
CA THR A 111 -10.69 13.52 -7.09
C THR A 111 -9.19 13.79 -7.00
N PHE A 112 -8.45 13.57 -8.10
CA PHE A 112 -7.02 13.86 -8.18
C PHE A 112 -6.70 15.35 -8.08
N LEU A 113 -7.52 16.21 -8.71
CA LEU A 113 -7.33 17.67 -8.74
C LEU A 113 -7.89 18.41 -7.51
N SER A 114 -8.68 17.74 -6.66
CA SER A 114 -9.28 18.35 -5.46
C SER A 114 -8.25 19.06 -4.55
N PRO A 115 -7.06 18.47 -4.26
CA PRO A 115 -6.03 19.15 -3.46
C PRO A 115 -5.35 20.32 -4.18
N TYR A 116 -5.51 20.46 -5.50
CA TYR A 116 -4.91 21.53 -6.30
C TYR A 116 -5.83 22.73 -6.50
N ASN A 117 -7.01 22.73 -5.89
CA ASN A 117 -7.90 23.89 -5.91
C ASN A 117 -7.19 25.11 -5.29
N ASP A 118 -7.30 26.25 -5.96
CA ASP A 118 -6.55 27.47 -5.65
C ASP A 118 -6.75 27.94 -4.20
N SER A 119 -7.95 27.77 -3.63
CA SER A 119 -8.23 28.11 -2.23
C SER A 119 -7.45 27.26 -1.22
N TYR A 120 -7.28 25.97 -1.50
CA TYR A 120 -6.52 25.04 -0.66
C TYR A 120 -5.02 25.26 -0.82
N GLN A 121 -4.57 25.52 -2.06
CA GLN A 121 -3.18 25.80 -2.37
C GLN A 121 -2.68 27.06 -1.66
N VAL A 122 -3.47 28.14 -1.64
CA VAL A 122 -3.13 29.39 -0.93
C VAL A 122 -3.02 29.19 0.59
N GLN A 123 -3.83 28.28 1.16
CA GLN A 123 -3.80 28.00 2.60
C GLN A 123 -2.59 27.17 3.03
N MET A 124 -2.21 26.18 2.23
CA MET A 124 -1.23 25.15 2.63
C MET A 124 0.18 25.35 2.05
N ASN A 125 0.30 26.08 0.94
CA ASN A 125 1.52 26.19 0.15
C ASN A 125 1.93 27.66 -0.05
N ASP A 126 3.20 27.89 -0.37
CA ASP A 126 3.75 29.23 -0.59
C ASP A 126 3.89 29.54 -2.08
N ASN A 127 3.81 30.82 -2.44
CA ASN A 127 4.05 31.28 -3.80
C ASN A 127 5.56 31.31 -4.07
N CYS A 128 6.04 30.39 -4.90
CA CYS A 128 7.46 30.28 -5.25
C CYS A 128 7.78 31.07 -6.52
N ALA A 129 8.98 31.62 -6.58
CA ALA A 129 9.51 32.18 -7.83
C ALA A 129 9.77 31.06 -8.85
N PRO A 130 9.42 31.26 -10.13
CA PRO A 130 9.73 30.29 -11.18
C PRO A 130 11.24 30.16 -11.37
N ASP A 131 11.68 29.00 -11.88
CA ASP A 131 13.06 28.70 -12.26
C ASP A 131 14.11 28.80 -11.13
N GLN A 132 13.68 28.72 -9.88
CA GLN A 132 14.56 28.73 -8.72
C GLN A 132 14.27 27.55 -7.78
N PHE A 133 15.33 27.04 -7.14
CA PHE A 133 15.18 25.99 -6.14
C PHE A 133 14.53 26.54 -4.88
N PHE A 134 13.44 25.92 -4.45
CA PHE A 134 12.78 26.24 -3.18
C PHE A 134 13.44 25.50 -2.02
N ILE A 135 14.59 26.04 -1.58
CA ILE A 135 15.38 25.47 -0.49
C ILE A 135 14.83 25.98 0.84
N GLN A 136 14.34 25.06 1.68
CA GLN A 136 13.92 25.34 3.05
C GLN A 136 14.97 24.80 4.01
N GLU A 137 15.83 25.70 4.46
CA GLU A 137 16.86 25.41 5.45
C GLU A 137 16.25 25.12 6.82
N ASP A 138 16.89 24.21 7.54
CA ASP A 138 16.55 23.91 8.93
C ASP A 138 17.29 24.91 9.83
N SER A 139 16.64 25.37 10.91
CA SER A 139 17.23 26.36 11.83
C SER A 139 18.17 25.66 12.81
N GLY A 140 19.38 25.35 12.36
CA GLY A 140 20.38 24.64 13.15
C GLY A 140 19.93 23.22 13.51
N GLU A 141 19.70 22.95 14.79
CA GLU A 141 19.19 21.66 15.29
C GLU A 141 17.66 21.52 15.15
N VAL A 142 16.94 22.62 14.89
CA VAL A 142 15.49 22.62 14.75
C VAL A 142 15.11 22.52 13.28
N ARG A 143 14.58 21.36 12.89
CA ARG A 143 14.06 21.13 11.53
C ARG A 143 12.84 22.01 11.28
N ASN A 144 12.79 22.62 10.10
CA ASN A 144 11.63 23.40 9.67
C ASN A 144 10.49 22.43 9.31
N ASN A 145 9.56 22.20 10.23
CA ASN A 145 8.45 21.26 10.07
C ASN A 145 7.12 21.92 10.47
N PRO A 146 6.10 21.98 9.60
CA PRO A 146 6.05 21.42 8.25
C PRO A 146 6.77 22.28 7.20
N LYS A 147 7.54 21.62 6.32
CA LYS A 147 8.02 22.25 5.08
C LYS A 147 6.83 22.54 4.16
N ARG A 148 6.69 23.78 3.71
CA ARG A 148 5.64 24.18 2.77
C ARG A 148 6.06 23.80 1.36
N SER A 149 5.11 23.54 0.47
CA SER A 149 5.42 23.28 -0.95
C SER A 149 5.13 24.53 -1.78
N CYS A 150 5.64 24.54 -3.02
CA CYS A 150 5.26 25.56 -3.99
C CYS A 150 3.82 25.35 -4.46
N GLN A 151 3.09 26.45 -4.60
CA GLN A 151 1.72 26.42 -5.11
C GLN A 151 1.69 25.92 -6.56
N PHE A 152 0.77 24.98 -6.82
CA PHE A 152 0.36 24.61 -8.17
C PHE A 152 -1.15 24.80 -8.29
N ASN A 153 -1.54 25.89 -8.95
CA ASN A 153 -2.94 26.24 -9.10
C ASN A 153 -3.58 25.43 -10.22
N ARG A 154 -4.80 24.96 -9.98
CA ARG A 154 -5.56 24.16 -10.95
C ARG A 154 -5.82 24.93 -12.24
N THR A 155 -5.88 26.26 -12.16
CA THR A 155 -6.00 27.18 -13.29
C THR A 155 -4.82 27.12 -14.27
N MET A 156 -3.63 26.66 -13.85
CA MET A 156 -2.48 26.46 -14.74
C MET A 156 -2.70 25.35 -15.78
N LEU A 157 -3.67 24.46 -15.56
CA LEU A 157 -4.03 23.39 -16.51
C LEU A 157 -5.00 23.85 -17.60
N GLU A 158 -5.38 25.13 -17.60
CA GLU A 158 -6.23 25.75 -18.64
C GLU A 158 -7.51 24.95 -18.93
N GLU A 159 -7.75 24.54 -20.18
CA GLU A 159 -8.93 23.75 -20.59
C GLU A 159 -9.02 22.41 -19.86
N CYS A 160 -7.89 21.83 -19.45
CA CYS A 160 -7.81 20.57 -18.73
C CYS A 160 -7.94 20.73 -17.21
N SER A 161 -8.21 21.94 -16.72
CA SER A 161 -8.45 22.20 -15.30
C SER A 161 -9.74 21.57 -14.80
N GLY A 162 -10.77 21.37 -15.63
CA GLY A 162 -12.08 20.96 -15.15
C GLY A 162 -12.95 22.11 -14.62
N ILE A 163 -12.47 23.35 -14.72
CA ILE A 163 -13.19 24.56 -14.31
C ILE A 163 -14.03 25.09 -15.48
N SER A 164 -13.41 25.26 -16.65
CA SER A 164 -14.07 25.65 -17.89
C SER A 164 -14.83 24.48 -18.52
N ASP A 165 -14.18 23.33 -18.67
CA ASP A 165 -14.78 22.10 -19.19
C ASP A 165 -14.81 21.01 -18.11
N ARG A 166 -15.98 20.78 -17.52
CA ARG A 166 -16.18 19.73 -16.49
C ARG A 166 -15.93 18.32 -17.01
N PHE A 167 -15.94 18.14 -18.33
CA PHE A 167 -15.77 16.85 -18.97
C PHE A 167 -14.35 16.61 -19.48
N TYR A 168 -13.39 17.49 -19.21
CA TYR A 168 -11.98 17.30 -19.57
C TYR A 168 -11.79 16.88 -21.05
N GLY A 169 -12.62 17.39 -21.96
CA GLY A 169 -12.61 17.09 -23.39
C GLY A 169 -13.14 15.72 -23.83
N TYR A 170 -13.59 14.86 -22.90
CA TYR A 170 -14.15 13.53 -23.24
C TYR A 170 -15.42 13.62 -24.10
N SER A 171 -16.27 14.63 -23.89
CA SER A 171 -17.49 14.85 -24.67
C SER A 171 -17.22 15.24 -26.13
N ARG A 172 -16.03 15.80 -26.43
CA ARG A 172 -15.60 16.21 -27.77
C ARG A 172 -14.72 15.16 -28.46
N GLY A 173 -14.41 14.05 -27.79
CA GLY A 173 -13.45 13.06 -28.26
C GLY A 173 -11.99 13.55 -28.22
N GLN A 174 -11.70 14.60 -27.45
CA GLN A 174 -10.35 15.16 -27.27
C GLN A 174 -10.00 15.14 -25.76
N PRO A 175 -9.73 13.96 -25.18
CA PRO A 175 -9.58 13.81 -23.74
C PRO A 175 -8.27 14.42 -23.25
N CYS A 176 -8.32 15.08 -22.08
CA CYS A 176 -7.13 15.56 -21.39
C CYS A 176 -6.43 14.42 -20.63
N VAL A 177 -5.12 14.31 -20.84
CA VAL A 177 -4.25 13.39 -20.08
C VAL A 177 -3.21 14.21 -19.32
N LEU A 178 -3.23 14.08 -18.00
CA LEU A 178 -2.29 14.79 -17.12
C LEU A 178 -1.05 13.93 -16.90
N ILE A 179 0.12 14.53 -17.11
CA ILE A 179 1.41 13.88 -16.85
C ILE A 179 1.88 14.25 -15.45
N LYS A 180 2.26 13.23 -14.68
CA LYS A 180 2.79 13.37 -13.32
C LYS A 180 4.16 12.71 -13.22
N LEU A 181 5.12 13.45 -12.68
CA LEU A 181 6.43 12.92 -12.31
C LEU A 181 6.39 12.30 -10.90
N ASN A 182 7.14 11.22 -10.71
CA ASN A 182 7.33 10.62 -9.39
C ASN A 182 8.27 11.47 -8.54
N ARG A 183 7.81 11.85 -7.35
CA ARG A 183 8.62 12.59 -6.38
C ARG A 183 9.72 11.71 -5.82
N TYR A 184 10.95 12.24 -5.73
CA TYR A 184 12.08 11.62 -5.04
C TYR A 184 12.70 12.63 -4.05
N VAL A 185 13.39 12.14 -3.03
CA VAL A 185 13.97 12.96 -1.93
C VAL A 185 15.49 12.74 -1.93
N PRO A 186 16.31 13.48 -2.69
CA PRO A 186 16.51 14.92 -2.48
C PRO A 186 16.65 15.61 -3.84
N SER A 187 15.54 16.08 -4.42
CA SER A 187 15.54 16.54 -5.80
C SER A 187 16.09 17.95 -5.97
N ILE A 188 17.39 18.04 -6.27
CA ILE A 188 17.91 19.05 -7.21
C ILE A 188 17.95 18.31 -8.56
N PRO A 189 16.95 18.46 -9.44
CA PRO A 189 17.08 18.02 -10.84
C PRO A 189 18.23 18.74 -11.56
#